data_AF-A0A0D2LUM0-F1
#
_entry.id   AF-A0A0D2LUM0-F1
#
_cell.length_a   1.000
_cell.length_b   1.000
_cell.length_c   1.000
_cell.angle_alpha   90.00
_cell.angle_beta   90.00
_cell.angle_gamma   90.00
#
_symmetry.space_group_name_H-M   'P 1'
#
loop_
_entity.id
_entity.type
_entity.pdbx_description
1 polymer ?
#
loop_
_entity_poly.entity_id
_entity_poly.type
_entity_poly.pdbx_seq_one_letter_code
_entity_poly.pdbx_strand_id
1 'polypeptide(L)'
;MGAHAVPYCTTGERSFYITPQQMELLRLRGAEFKLQAMCIQLDDPNRFRFHWPLMAELHVNRQPVRVYTRSGGYKLGANQRDEAADVSRLVVQGRNTIQFACSDARPFAVALMLMRQRSLQQVKALMEPREPMPAALERVRRCIRGGCEEGDEDIEFGNVVVSLKDPYTCCRVAVPARFCDAGVGLEPFDLEPFLDTARRTRKWTDPHTMRHSCVQSLQ
;
A
#
# COMPACT_ATOMS: atom_id res chain seq x y z
N MET A 1 -0.76 39.73 2.23
CA MET A 1 -0.89 39.63 0.76
C MET A 1 -0.52 38.22 0.37
N GLY A 2 -1.51 37.32 0.24
CA GLY A 2 -1.28 35.93 -0.13
C GLY A 2 -1.03 35.85 -1.63
N ALA A 3 0.14 35.36 -2.04
CA ALA A 3 0.39 35.04 -3.42
C ALA A 3 -0.66 34.02 -3.88
N HIS A 4 -1.57 34.46 -4.76
CA HIS A 4 -2.43 33.54 -5.49
C HIS A 4 -1.51 32.68 -6.35
N ALA A 5 -1.25 31.45 -5.93
CA ALA A 5 -0.58 30.46 -6.75
C ALA A 5 -1.41 30.28 -8.02
N VAL A 6 -0.87 30.73 -9.16
CA VAL A 6 -1.49 30.51 -10.46
C VAL A 6 -1.64 28.99 -10.62
N PRO A 7 -2.84 28.46 -10.88
CA PRO A 7 -3.02 27.02 -11.05
C PRO A 7 -2.18 26.57 -12.25
N TYR A 8 -1.20 25.70 -11.98
CA TYR A 8 -0.35 25.14 -13.02
C TYR A 8 -1.15 24.04 -13.73
N CYS A 9 -1.68 24.36 -14.91
CA CYS A 9 -2.33 23.37 -15.77
C CYS A 9 -1.25 22.58 -16.50
N THR A 10 -1.16 21.28 -16.22
CA THR A 10 -0.23 20.39 -16.91
C THR A 10 -1.03 19.41 -17.75
N THR A 11 -0.71 19.35 -19.04
CA THR A 11 -1.29 18.39 -19.99
C THR A 11 -0.18 17.55 -20.62
N GLY A 12 -0.44 16.27 -20.87
CA GLY A 12 0.49 15.38 -21.54
C GLY A 12 -0.23 14.32 -22.37
N GLU A 13 0.37 13.94 -23.49
CA GLU A 13 -0.09 12.85 -24.34
C GLU A 13 1.08 11.90 -24.63
N ARG A 14 0.81 10.60 -24.62
CA ARG A 14 1.80 9.59 -25.02
C ARG A 14 1.14 8.43 -25.74
N SER A 15 1.75 7.99 -26.84
CA SER A 15 1.38 6.72 -27.46
C SER A 15 2.08 5.54 -26.78
N PHE A 16 1.38 4.41 -26.69
CA PHE A 16 1.92 3.15 -26.20
C PHE A 16 1.37 1.98 -27.05
N TYR A 17 2.02 0.83 -26.98
CA TYR A 17 1.66 -0.33 -27.80
C TYR A 17 1.32 -1.53 -26.93
N ILE A 18 0.22 -2.22 -27.27
CA ILE A 18 -0.17 -3.48 -26.64
C ILE A 18 0.10 -4.61 -27.63
N THR A 19 0.94 -5.56 -27.23
CA THR A 19 1.26 -6.73 -28.06
C THR A 19 0.07 -7.70 -28.13
N PRO A 20 0.04 -8.61 -29.13
CA PRO A 20 -0.99 -9.66 -29.18
C PRO A 20 -1.05 -10.49 -27.90
N GLN A 21 0.11 -10.86 -27.32
CA GLN A 21 0.17 -11.66 -26.09
C GLN A 21 -0.36 -10.89 -24.88
N GLN A 22 -0.03 -9.60 -24.77
CA GLN A 22 -0.57 -8.76 -23.69
C GLN A 22 -2.09 -8.60 -23.82
N MET A 23 -2.59 -8.42 -25.05
CA MET A 23 -4.02 -8.34 -25.31
C MET A 23 -4.74 -9.66 -24.95
N GLU A 24 -4.13 -10.79 -25.26
CA GLU A 24 -4.65 -12.11 -24.88
C GLU A 24 -4.73 -12.27 -23.35
N LEU A 25 -3.68 -11.88 -22.61
CA LEU A 25 -3.71 -11.90 -21.14
C LEU A 25 -4.85 -11.05 -20.57
N LEU A 26 -5.04 -9.84 -21.09
CA LEU A 26 -6.10 -8.93 -20.64
C LEU A 26 -7.51 -9.46 -20.94
N ARG A 27 -7.71 -10.12 -22.09
CA ARG A 27 -9.01 -10.65 -22.52
C ARG A 27 -9.36 -11.98 -21.88
N LEU A 28 -8.43 -12.94 -21.91
CA LEU A 28 -8.68 -14.32 -21.46
C LEU A 28 -8.42 -14.50 -19.97
N ARG A 29 -7.52 -13.72 -19.39
CA ARG A 29 -7.12 -13.82 -17.97
C ARG A 29 -7.36 -12.51 -17.22
N GLY A 30 -8.38 -11.75 -17.61
CA GLY A 30 -8.70 -10.43 -17.04
C GLY A 30 -9.08 -10.41 -15.56
N ALA A 31 -9.31 -11.57 -14.93
CA ALA A 31 -9.45 -11.71 -13.48
C ALA A 31 -8.11 -11.69 -12.73
N GLU A 32 -7.02 -12.05 -13.41
CA GLU A 32 -5.66 -12.10 -12.85
C GLU A 32 -4.79 -10.98 -13.41
N PHE A 33 -4.95 -10.61 -14.69
CA PHE A 33 -4.15 -9.60 -15.36
C PHE A 33 -4.97 -8.35 -15.64
N LYS A 34 -4.43 -7.20 -15.26
CA LYS A 34 -5.04 -5.89 -15.46
C LYS A 34 -4.00 -4.91 -15.99
N LEU A 35 -4.38 -4.08 -16.96
CA LEU A 35 -3.62 -2.90 -17.32
C LEU A 35 -4.11 -1.73 -16.46
N GLN A 36 -3.24 -1.21 -15.62
CA GLN A 36 -3.58 -0.15 -14.67
C GLN A 36 -2.81 1.13 -14.94
N ALA A 37 -3.52 2.25 -14.91
CA ALA A 37 -2.96 3.59 -14.87
C ALA A 37 -2.87 4.07 -13.41
N MET A 38 -1.75 4.68 -13.04
CA MET A 38 -1.55 5.23 -11.69
C MET A 38 -0.69 6.48 -11.74
N CYS A 39 -0.81 7.30 -10.71
CA CYS A 39 0.04 8.46 -10.49
C CYS A 39 0.86 8.30 -9.20
N ILE A 40 2.10 8.77 -9.23
CA ILE A 40 2.99 8.83 -8.08
C ILE A 40 3.48 10.27 -7.95
N GLN A 41 3.33 10.85 -6.77
CA GLN A 41 3.95 12.13 -6.43
C GLN A 41 5.44 11.90 -6.16
N LEU A 42 6.31 12.60 -6.86
CA LEU A 42 7.77 12.33 -6.86
C LEU A 42 8.47 12.79 -5.57
N ASP A 43 7.91 13.77 -4.88
CA ASP A 43 8.41 14.36 -3.63
C ASP A 43 7.56 13.95 -2.41
N ASP A 44 6.84 12.83 -2.48
CA ASP A 44 5.98 12.38 -1.39
C ASP A 44 6.79 11.83 -0.19
N PRO A 45 6.56 12.33 1.04
CA PRO A 45 7.19 11.75 2.22
C PRO A 45 6.71 10.32 2.51
N ASN A 46 5.50 9.95 2.06
CA ASN A 46 5.00 8.59 2.17
C ASN A 46 5.43 7.78 0.97
N ARG A 47 6.43 6.92 1.16
CA ARG A 47 6.89 6.01 0.12
C ARG A 47 5.75 5.09 -0.37
N PHE A 48 5.84 4.70 -1.63
CA PHE A 48 5.03 3.63 -2.26
C PHE A 48 3.52 3.88 -2.29
N ARG A 49 3.05 5.13 -2.27
CA ARG A 49 1.63 5.42 -2.48
C ARG A 49 1.31 5.91 -3.87
N PHE A 50 0.20 5.41 -4.40
CA PHE A 50 -0.45 6.00 -5.56
C PHE A 50 -1.28 7.19 -5.12
N HIS A 51 -1.16 8.27 -5.87
CA HIS A 51 -1.82 9.52 -5.60
C HIS A 51 -2.05 10.29 -6.90
N TRP A 52 -3.33 10.55 -7.23
CA TRP A 52 -3.73 11.39 -8.36
C TRP A 52 -3.62 12.88 -8.00
N PRO A 53 -3.10 13.74 -8.90
CA PRO A 53 -3.05 15.18 -8.67
C PRO A 53 -4.44 15.82 -8.55
N LEU A 54 -4.47 17.06 -8.09
CA LEU A 54 -5.68 17.87 -8.09
C LEU A 54 -6.25 18.02 -9.51
N MET A 55 -7.58 17.93 -9.62
CA MET A 55 -8.31 18.04 -10.88
C MET A 55 -7.78 17.10 -11.99
N ALA A 56 -7.33 15.90 -11.62
CA ALA A 56 -6.82 14.92 -12.58
C ALA A 56 -7.92 14.47 -13.55
N GLU A 57 -7.58 14.49 -14.84
CA GLU A 57 -8.33 13.94 -15.94
C GLU A 57 -7.44 12.96 -16.71
N LEU A 58 -7.99 11.79 -17.02
CA LEU A 58 -7.29 10.74 -17.75
C LEU A 58 -8.17 10.28 -18.91
N HIS A 59 -7.59 10.18 -20.09
CA HIS A 59 -8.23 9.57 -21.25
C HIS A 59 -7.34 8.48 -21.84
N VAL A 60 -7.95 7.39 -22.27
CA VAL A 60 -7.29 6.33 -23.05
C VAL A 60 -8.05 6.19 -24.36
N ASN A 61 -7.34 6.32 -25.48
CA ASN A 61 -7.94 6.32 -26.82
C ASN A 61 -9.13 7.29 -26.95
N ARG A 62 -8.98 8.51 -26.40
CA ARG A 62 -10.00 9.57 -26.32
C ARG A 62 -11.23 9.22 -25.46
N GLN A 63 -11.25 8.05 -24.82
CA GLN A 63 -12.30 7.68 -23.88
C GLN A 63 -11.91 8.11 -22.46
N PRO A 64 -12.80 8.79 -21.72
CA PRO A 64 -12.50 9.24 -20.37
C PRO A 64 -12.38 8.05 -19.40
N VAL A 65 -11.41 8.13 -18.50
CA VAL A 65 -11.17 7.16 -17.43
C VAL A 65 -11.47 7.83 -16.10
N ARG A 66 -12.35 7.20 -15.31
CA ARG A 66 -12.62 7.67 -13.96
C ARG A 66 -11.39 7.45 -13.08
N VAL A 67 -10.79 8.55 -12.65
CA VAL A 67 -9.74 8.58 -11.64
C VAL A 67 -10.27 9.28 -10.38
N TYR A 68 -9.56 9.14 -9.27
CA TYR A 68 -9.95 9.84 -8.05
C TYR A 68 -9.59 11.32 -8.20
N THR A 69 -10.60 12.17 -8.44
CA THR A 69 -10.43 13.61 -8.62
C THR A 69 -10.65 14.35 -7.30
N ARG A 70 -9.77 15.29 -7.01
CA ARG A 70 -9.88 16.19 -5.85
C ARG A 70 -10.04 17.64 -6.31
N SER A 71 -10.88 18.39 -5.61
CA SER A 71 -10.99 19.84 -5.75
C SER A 71 -9.87 20.56 -5.01
N GLY A 72 -9.64 21.83 -5.36
CA GLY A 72 -8.64 22.68 -4.72
C GLY A 72 -8.89 22.84 -3.21
N GLY A 73 -7.83 22.70 -2.41
CA GLY A 73 -7.86 22.87 -0.94
C GLY A 73 -7.79 21.57 -0.13
N TYR A 74 -7.92 20.40 -0.77
CA TYR A 74 -7.86 19.12 -0.05
C TYR A 74 -6.43 18.72 0.31
N LYS A 75 -6.08 18.76 1.61
CA LYS A 75 -4.81 18.23 2.12
C LYS A 75 -4.87 16.70 2.19
N LEU A 76 -3.89 16.03 1.60
CA LEU A 76 -3.78 14.59 1.72
C LEU A 76 -3.35 14.18 3.12
N GLY A 77 -4.18 13.38 3.76
CA GLY A 77 -3.77 12.68 4.97
C GLY A 77 -2.58 11.75 4.68
N ALA A 78 -1.70 11.58 5.67
CA ALA A 78 -0.54 10.67 5.57
C ALA A 78 -0.95 9.24 5.18
N ASN A 79 -2.17 8.83 5.54
CA ASN A 79 -2.67 7.47 5.37
C ASN A 79 -3.56 7.30 4.12
N GLN A 80 -3.77 8.35 3.33
CA GLN A 80 -4.59 8.24 2.12
C GLN A 80 -3.77 7.58 0.99
N ARG A 81 -4.42 6.67 0.26
CA ARG A 81 -3.89 5.95 -0.90
C ARG A 81 -4.99 5.95 -1.95
N ASP A 82 -4.66 6.32 -3.18
CA ASP A 82 -5.61 6.26 -4.30
C ASP A 82 -5.58 4.90 -4.97
N GLU A 83 -6.70 4.57 -5.62
CA GLU A 83 -6.77 3.41 -6.49
C GLU A 83 -6.15 3.70 -7.86
N ALA A 84 -5.43 2.71 -8.39
CA ALA A 84 -5.04 2.69 -9.78
C ALA A 84 -6.28 2.44 -10.65
N ALA A 85 -6.37 3.14 -11.79
CA ALA A 85 -7.49 3.00 -12.70
C ALA A 85 -7.28 1.80 -13.63
N ASP A 86 -8.23 0.87 -13.68
CA ASP A 86 -8.24 -0.25 -14.62
C ASP A 86 -8.64 0.27 -16.02
N VAL A 87 -7.69 0.25 -16.96
CA VAL A 87 -7.88 0.70 -18.34
C VAL A 87 -7.92 -0.46 -19.33
N SER A 88 -7.96 -1.71 -18.84
CA SER A 88 -7.85 -2.94 -19.65
C SER A 88 -8.88 -3.01 -20.77
N ARG A 89 -10.07 -2.44 -20.57
CA ARG A 89 -11.19 -2.47 -21.54
C ARG A 89 -11.12 -1.38 -22.60
N LEU A 90 -10.24 -0.39 -22.43
CA LEU A 90 -10.16 0.80 -23.29
C LEU A 90 -9.05 0.70 -24.33
N VAL A 91 -8.23 -0.35 -24.25
CA VAL A 91 -7.08 -0.56 -25.12
C VAL A 91 -7.37 -1.53 -26.26
N VAL A 92 -6.69 -1.33 -27.38
CA VAL A 92 -6.70 -2.18 -28.56
C VAL A 92 -5.33 -2.81 -28.78
N GLN A 93 -5.27 -3.89 -29.56
CA GLN A 93 -3.99 -4.46 -29.97
C GLN A 93 -3.29 -3.46 -30.91
N GLY A 94 -1.98 -3.26 -30.72
CA GLY A 94 -1.22 -2.25 -31.47
C GLY A 94 -1.22 -0.90 -30.76
N ARG A 95 -1.30 0.19 -31.52
CA ARG A 95 -1.11 1.56 -31.03
C ARG A 95 -2.31 2.04 -30.22
N ASN A 96 -2.03 2.58 -29.05
CA ASN A 96 -2.96 3.24 -28.15
C ASN A 96 -2.42 4.61 -27.75
N THR A 97 -3.25 5.45 -27.17
CA THR A 97 -2.86 6.77 -26.67
C THR A 97 -3.40 7.00 -25.27
N ILE A 98 -2.57 7.53 -24.39
CA ILE A 98 -2.95 8.04 -23.07
C ILE A 98 -2.83 9.57 -23.10
N GLN A 99 -3.87 10.26 -22.63
CA GLN A 99 -3.88 11.71 -22.45
C GLN A 99 -4.18 12.00 -20.98
N PHE A 100 -3.47 12.97 -20.43
CA PHE A 100 -3.56 13.33 -19.03
C PHE A 100 -3.60 14.84 -18.89
N ALA A 101 -4.44 15.33 -17.99
CA ALA A 101 -4.48 16.73 -17.59
C ALA A 101 -4.66 16.85 -16.08
N CYS A 102 -4.07 17.88 -15.47
CA CYS A 102 -4.28 18.20 -14.06
C CYS A 102 -4.01 19.68 -13.76
N SER A 103 -4.43 20.13 -12.58
CA SER A 103 -4.13 21.46 -12.05
C SER A 103 -3.47 21.34 -10.67
N ASP A 104 -2.18 21.00 -10.66
CA ASP A 104 -1.41 20.76 -9.44
C ASP A 104 0.03 21.24 -9.61
N ALA A 105 0.58 21.89 -8.58
CA ALA A 105 1.94 22.42 -8.61
C ALA A 105 3.01 21.37 -8.24
N ARG A 106 2.61 20.25 -7.63
CA ARG A 106 3.54 19.20 -7.19
C ARG A 106 3.98 18.34 -8.38
N PRO A 107 5.18 17.75 -8.33
CA PRO A 107 5.67 16.89 -9.40
C PRO A 107 5.03 15.50 -9.35
N PHE A 108 4.45 15.05 -10.46
CA PHE A 108 3.86 13.72 -10.59
C PHE A 108 4.44 12.94 -11.77
N ALA A 109 4.48 11.62 -11.63
CA ALA A 109 4.69 10.69 -12.73
C ALA A 109 3.43 9.84 -12.95
N VAL A 110 3.00 9.75 -14.21
CA VAL A 110 1.92 8.84 -14.65
C VAL A 110 2.58 7.55 -15.16
N ALA A 111 2.12 6.41 -14.67
CA ALA A 111 2.59 5.09 -15.10
C ALA A 111 1.42 4.24 -15.61
N LEU A 112 1.68 3.48 -16.69
CA LEU A 112 0.83 2.40 -17.18
C LEU A 112 1.57 1.09 -16.95
N MET A 113 0.94 0.15 -16.23
CA MET A 113 1.56 -1.13 -15.91
C MET A 113 0.60 -2.30 -16.15
N LEU A 114 1.08 -3.34 -16.84
CA LEU A 114 0.41 -4.63 -16.89
C LEU A 114 0.72 -5.38 -15.59
N MET A 115 -0.29 -5.50 -14.74
CA MET A 115 -0.19 -6.06 -13.40
C MET A 115 -0.77 -7.47 -13.38
N ARG A 116 -0.12 -8.36 -12.63
CA ARG A 116 -0.64 -9.68 -12.28
C ARG A 116 -1.05 -9.69 -10.81
N GLN A 117 -2.31 -10.02 -10.53
CA GLN A 117 -2.81 -10.18 -9.18
C GLN A 117 -2.22 -11.44 -8.55
N ARG A 118 -1.52 -11.28 -7.43
CA ARG A 118 -0.98 -12.39 -6.66
C ARG A 118 -2.11 -13.10 -5.91
N SER A 119 -2.03 -14.44 -5.82
CA SER A 119 -2.89 -15.21 -4.94
C SER A 119 -2.53 -14.95 -3.47
N LEU A 120 -3.43 -15.28 -2.54
CA LEU A 120 -3.16 -15.14 -1.11
C LEU A 120 -1.92 -15.95 -0.68
N GLN A 121 -1.74 -17.15 -1.23
CA GLN A 121 -0.55 -17.97 -0.98
C GLN A 121 0.72 -17.30 -1.48
N GLN A 122 0.68 -16.67 -2.66
CA GLN A 122 1.82 -15.90 -3.18
C GLN A 122 2.12 -14.66 -2.35
N VAL A 123 1.12 -14.06 -1.69
CA VAL A 123 1.33 -12.95 -0.75
C VAL A 123 1.96 -13.47 0.54
N LYS A 124 1.46 -14.57 1.11
CA LYS A 124 2.02 -15.21 2.30
C LYS A 124 3.47 -15.68 2.09
N ALA A 125 3.82 -16.12 0.88
CA ALA A 125 5.18 -16.50 0.54
C ALA A 125 6.18 -15.32 0.52
N LEU A 126 5.71 -14.07 0.60
CA LEU A 126 6.57 -12.88 0.70
C LEU A 126 6.83 -12.47 2.15
N MET A 127 6.12 -13.06 3.11
CA MET A 127 6.28 -12.77 4.53
C MET A 127 7.65 -13.18 5.03
N GLU A 128 8.09 -12.53 6.10
CA GLU A 128 9.29 -12.92 6.83
C GLU A 128 9.10 -14.38 7.33
N PRO A 129 10.13 -15.24 7.24
CA PRO A 129 10.10 -16.56 7.84
C PRO A 129 9.76 -16.49 9.32
N ARG A 130 9.11 -17.54 9.81
CA ARG A 130 8.76 -17.69 11.22
C ARG A 130 10.00 -17.55 12.11
N GLU A 131 9.88 -16.70 13.14
CA GLU A 131 10.92 -16.51 14.15
C GLU A 131 11.17 -17.82 14.92
N PRO A 132 12.42 -18.29 14.99
CA PRO A 132 12.80 -19.42 15.82
C PRO A 132 12.54 -19.14 17.31
N MET A 133 12.18 -20.18 18.08
CA MET A 133 11.88 -20.04 19.51
C MET A 133 12.96 -19.31 20.32
N PRO A 134 14.28 -19.55 20.12
CA PRO A 134 15.32 -18.81 20.85
C PRO A 134 15.29 -17.30 20.55
N ALA A 135 15.13 -16.92 19.28
CA ALA A 135 15.04 -15.53 18.87
C ALA A 135 13.78 -14.86 19.43
N ALA A 136 12.64 -15.57 19.45
CA ALA A 136 11.40 -15.08 20.05
C ALA A 136 11.56 -14.84 21.56
N LEU A 137 12.22 -15.76 22.27
CA LEU A 137 12.47 -15.61 23.71
C LEU A 137 13.35 -14.38 24.01
N GLU A 138 14.44 -14.21 23.26
CA GLU A 138 15.32 -13.03 23.40
C GLU A 138 14.57 -11.74 23.10
N ARG A 139 13.76 -11.71 22.05
CA ARG A 139 12.91 -10.56 21.75
C ARG A 139 11.95 -10.25 22.89
N VAL A 140 11.23 -11.25 23.43
CA VAL A 140 10.29 -11.06 24.54
C VAL A 140 11.02 -10.53 25.78
N ARG A 141 12.16 -11.14 26.14
CA ARG A 141 13.02 -10.66 27.25
C ARG A 141 13.42 -9.21 27.06
N ARG A 142 13.88 -8.85 25.86
CA ARG A 142 14.26 -7.49 25.51
C ARG A 142 13.09 -6.51 25.61
N CYS A 143 11.89 -6.90 25.16
CA CYS A 143 10.69 -6.05 25.24
C CYS A 143 10.25 -5.81 26.69
N ILE A 144 10.31 -6.84 27.54
CA ILE A 144 9.98 -6.73 28.97
C ILE A 144 11.02 -5.86 29.70
N ARG A 145 12.30 -6.03 29.38
CA ARG A 145 13.43 -5.28 30.00
C ARG A 145 13.67 -3.89 29.41
N GLY A 146 12.77 -3.38 28.56
CA GLY A 146 12.91 -2.05 27.97
C GLY A 146 14.09 -1.88 27.01
N GLY A 147 14.65 -2.96 26.45
CA GLY A 147 15.70 -2.90 25.44
C GLY A 147 17.14 -2.92 25.96
N CYS A 148 17.38 -2.94 27.27
CA CYS A 148 18.72 -2.96 27.85
C CYS A 148 19.26 -4.40 27.98
N GLU A 149 20.45 -4.66 27.42
CA GLU A 149 21.15 -5.94 27.56
C GLU A 149 21.90 -6.05 28.90
N GLU A 150 22.26 -4.92 29.52
CA GLU A 150 22.96 -4.84 30.80
C GLU A 150 22.39 -3.73 31.70
N GLY A 151 22.16 -4.05 32.99
CA GLY A 151 22.53 -3.17 34.10
C GLY A 151 21.76 -1.86 34.31
N ASP A 152 20.42 -1.89 34.36
CA ASP A 152 19.65 -0.87 35.07
C ASP A 152 18.74 -1.58 36.08
N GLU A 153 19.37 -2.13 37.13
CA GLU A 153 18.79 -3.08 38.10
C GLU A 153 17.86 -2.42 39.14
N ASP A 154 17.58 -1.13 39.02
CA ASP A 154 16.73 -0.41 39.98
C ASP A 154 15.24 -0.82 39.91
N ILE A 155 14.85 -1.57 38.86
CA ILE A 155 13.45 -1.99 38.61
C ILE A 155 13.38 -3.50 38.34
N GLU A 156 12.79 -4.24 39.29
CA GLU A 156 12.39 -5.63 39.08
C GLU A 156 11.09 -5.69 38.26
N PHE A 157 11.13 -6.35 37.09
CA PHE A 157 9.93 -6.57 36.29
C PHE A 157 9.11 -7.74 36.83
N GLY A 158 7.86 -7.47 37.21
CA GLY A 158 6.88 -8.48 37.58
C GLY A 158 6.26 -9.20 36.37
N ASN A 159 5.00 -9.61 36.50
CA ASN A 159 4.28 -10.32 35.44
C ASN A 159 3.80 -9.35 34.34
N VAL A 160 3.89 -9.78 33.08
CA VAL A 160 3.31 -9.08 31.93
C VAL A 160 2.10 -9.85 31.42
N VAL A 161 0.97 -9.16 31.26
CA VAL A 161 -0.26 -9.72 30.71
C VAL A 161 -0.34 -9.38 29.23
N VAL A 162 -0.42 -10.40 28.38
CA VAL A 162 -0.57 -10.23 26.92
C VAL A 162 -1.96 -10.68 26.50
N SER A 163 -2.66 -9.82 25.75
CA SER A 163 -3.94 -10.20 25.15
C SER A 163 -3.72 -11.16 23.98
N LEU A 164 -4.48 -12.25 23.96
CA LEU A 164 -4.55 -13.16 22.81
C LEU A 164 -5.79 -12.88 21.94
N LYS A 165 -6.42 -11.71 22.12
CA LYS A 165 -7.55 -11.29 21.29
C LYS A 165 -7.06 -10.45 20.12
N ASP A 166 -7.60 -10.75 18.95
CA ASP A 166 -7.33 -10.02 17.72
C ASP A 166 -7.99 -8.63 17.74
N PRO A 167 -7.28 -7.55 17.40
CA PRO A 167 -7.83 -6.19 17.42
C PRO A 167 -8.93 -5.94 16.39
N TYR A 168 -9.04 -6.74 15.32
CA TYR A 168 -10.07 -6.54 14.29
C TYR A 168 -11.37 -7.29 14.60
N THR A 169 -11.26 -8.53 15.09
CA THR A 169 -12.40 -9.42 15.29
C THR A 169 -12.84 -9.51 16.76
N CYS A 170 -12.01 -9.05 17.69
CA CYS A 170 -12.18 -9.23 19.15
C CYS A 170 -12.25 -10.70 19.60
N CYS A 171 -11.96 -11.64 18.70
CA CYS A 171 -11.92 -13.07 18.95
C CYS A 171 -10.51 -13.52 19.36
N ARG A 172 -10.38 -14.75 19.85
CA ARG A 172 -9.05 -15.35 20.09
C ARG A 172 -8.29 -15.48 18.77
N VAL A 173 -7.05 -15.01 18.74
CA VAL A 173 -6.13 -15.14 17.60
C VAL A 173 -5.92 -16.63 17.27
N ALA A 174 -6.19 -17.00 16.02
CA ALA A 174 -5.98 -18.34 15.50
C ALA A 174 -4.59 -18.50 14.88
N VAL A 175 -4.21 -17.57 14.00
CA VAL A 175 -2.88 -17.52 13.39
C VAL A 175 -2.20 -16.22 13.80
N PRO A 176 -1.34 -16.22 14.83
CA PRO A 176 -0.71 -15.01 15.30
C PRO A 176 0.30 -14.50 14.29
N ALA A 177 0.19 -13.21 13.98
CA ALA A 177 1.12 -12.48 13.14
C ALA A 177 1.56 -11.18 13.81
N ARG A 178 2.71 -10.67 13.37
CA ARG A 178 3.24 -9.36 13.77
C ARG A 178 4.06 -8.74 12.65
N PHE A 179 4.34 -7.45 12.75
CA PHE A 179 5.37 -6.82 11.94
C PHE A 179 6.71 -6.83 12.66
N CYS A 180 7.79 -7.13 11.94
CA CYS A 180 9.15 -7.16 12.48
C CYS A 180 9.73 -5.77 12.74
N ASP A 181 9.28 -4.77 11.99
CA ASP A 181 9.79 -3.40 12.03
C ASP A 181 8.80 -2.38 12.63
N ALA A 182 7.54 -2.77 12.86
CA ALA A 182 6.46 -1.86 13.25
C ALA A 182 6.22 -1.78 14.77
N GLY A 183 7.16 -2.22 15.62
CA GLY A 183 7.10 -2.01 17.06
C GLY A 183 7.72 -3.12 17.90
N VAL A 184 7.81 -2.87 19.22
CA VAL A 184 8.25 -3.83 20.24
C VAL A 184 7.08 -4.48 20.99
N GLY A 185 5.84 -4.24 20.55
CA GLY A 185 4.65 -4.80 21.17
C GLY A 185 4.70 -6.33 21.23
N LEU A 186 4.19 -6.89 22.33
CA LEU A 186 4.10 -8.34 22.52
C LEU A 186 2.80 -8.91 21.95
N GLU A 187 1.82 -8.03 21.69
CA GLU A 187 0.49 -8.36 21.24
C GLU A 187 0.49 -8.81 19.77
N PRO A 188 0.05 -10.04 19.47
CA PRO A 188 -0.17 -10.46 18.09
C PRO A 188 -1.48 -9.89 17.55
N PHE A 189 -1.67 -10.00 16.24
CA PHE A 189 -2.98 -9.90 15.59
C PHE A 189 -3.21 -11.13 14.72
N ASP A 190 -4.46 -11.38 14.31
CA ASP A 190 -4.76 -12.54 13.46
C ASP A 190 -4.41 -12.26 11.99
N LEU A 191 -3.65 -13.17 11.38
CA LEU A 191 -3.15 -13.03 10.02
C LEU A 191 -4.27 -12.93 8.98
N GLU A 192 -5.31 -13.76 9.06
CA GLU A 192 -6.30 -13.84 7.98
C GLU A 192 -7.20 -12.59 7.91
N PRO A 193 -7.79 -12.10 9.04
CA PRO A 193 -8.54 -10.85 9.05
C PRO A 193 -7.67 -9.65 8.65
N PHE A 194 -6.39 -9.66 9.04
CA PHE A 194 -5.45 -8.62 8.65
C PHE A 194 -5.22 -8.61 7.13
N LEU A 195 -4.88 -9.74 6.51
CA LEU A 195 -4.63 -9.82 5.06
C LEU A 195 -5.87 -9.45 4.23
N ASP A 196 -7.05 -9.82 4.68
CA ASP A 196 -8.31 -9.45 4.05
C ASP A 196 -8.57 -7.93 4.12
N THR A 197 -8.27 -7.33 5.27
CA THR A 197 -8.34 -5.87 5.47
C THR A 197 -7.28 -5.14 4.64
N ALA A 198 -6.04 -5.63 4.61
CA ALA A 198 -4.97 -5.09 3.77
C ALA A 198 -5.32 -5.18 2.28
N ARG A 199 -5.98 -6.26 1.84
CA ARG A 199 -6.47 -6.41 0.46
C ARG A 199 -7.51 -5.35 0.07
N ARG A 200 -8.46 -5.06 0.97
CA ARG A 200 -9.49 -4.04 0.76
C ARG A 200 -8.95 -2.62 0.83
N THR A 201 -8.16 -2.33 1.85
CA THR A 201 -7.74 -0.95 2.18
C THR A 201 -6.43 -0.55 1.52
N ARG A 202 -5.63 -1.53 1.05
CA ARG A 202 -4.27 -1.36 0.53
C ARG A 202 -3.31 -0.74 1.54
N LYS A 203 -3.57 -0.98 2.83
CA LYS A 203 -2.74 -0.51 3.94
C LYS A 203 -2.09 -1.68 4.64
N TRP A 204 -0.78 -1.56 4.83
CA TRP A 204 0.01 -2.44 5.68
C TRP A 204 0.36 -1.64 6.92
N THR A 205 -0.60 -1.53 7.83
CA THR A 205 -0.46 -0.73 9.05
C THR A 205 -0.66 -1.65 10.23
N ASP A 206 0.29 -1.62 11.17
CA ASP A 206 0.19 -2.39 12.41
C ASP A 206 -1.04 -1.92 13.21
N PRO A 207 -1.94 -2.84 13.63
CA PRO A 207 -3.16 -2.47 14.34
C PRO A 207 -2.94 -1.94 15.76
N HIS A 208 -1.78 -2.24 16.37
CA HIS A 208 -1.45 -1.83 17.73
C HIS A 208 -0.68 -0.52 17.75
N THR A 209 0.31 -0.36 16.86
CA THR A 209 1.19 0.82 16.84
C THR A 209 0.80 1.88 15.81
N MET A 210 -0.10 1.54 14.88
CA MET A 210 -0.51 2.37 13.76
C MET A 210 0.64 2.79 12.81
N ARG A 211 1.79 2.11 12.89
CA ARG A 211 2.93 2.34 12.01
C ARG A 211 2.74 1.62 10.68
N HIS A 212 3.16 2.28 9.59
CA HIS A 212 3.16 1.68 8.25
C HIS A 212 4.35 0.76 8.09
N SER A 213 4.10 -0.35 7.40
CA SER A 213 5.12 -1.29 6.99
C SER A 213 4.79 -1.94 5.64
N CYS A 214 5.30 -3.13 5.37
CA CYS A 214 5.11 -3.88 4.13
C CYS A 214 4.98 -5.39 4.40
N VAL A 215 4.45 -6.13 3.42
CA VAL A 215 4.25 -7.59 3.55
C VAL A 215 5.53 -8.34 3.91
N GLN A 216 6.69 -7.86 3.46
CA GLN A 216 7.99 -8.51 3.73
C GLN A 216 8.39 -8.47 5.19
N SER A 217 7.88 -7.51 5.95
CA SER A 217 8.14 -7.42 7.39
C SER A 217 7.09 -8.17 8.23
N LEU A 218 6.01 -8.64 7.61
CA LEU A 218 4.97 -9.40 8.29
C LEU A 218 5.48 -10.81 8.54
N GLN A 219 5.31 -11.32 9.75
CA GLN A 219 5.77 -12.63 10.21
C GLN A 219 4.65 -13.38 10.91
#